data_AF-A0A931FII6-F1
#
_entry.id   AF-A0A931FII6-F1
#
_cell.length_a   1.000
_cell.length_b   1.000
_cell.length_c   1.000
_cell.angle_alpha   90.00
_cell.angle_beta   90.00
_cell.angle_gamma   90.00
#
_symmetry.space_group_name_H-M   'P 1'
#
loop_
_entity.id
_entity.type
_entity.pdbx_description
1 polymer ?
#
loop_
_entity_poly.entity_id
_entity_poly.type
_entity_poly.pdbx_seq_one_letter_code
_entity_poly.pdbx_strand_id
1 'polypeptide(L)'
;MTKIFFDTEFTGLHKNTTLMSIGLIDEFGDTFYAELTDYDESQVNEWLRENVIANFRLNDQQAGQFFVEQDELSLCKATTIRATKNEVNTALILWLANQEVRKGPIQMWSDCLAYDWVLFNDLLADYTNGYPQLPAQIHYIPMDICPLFEMKGVNPDISREEYSGRKASYWTGSKHNALHDALTIKDCYYKLQNEDPTA
;
A
#
# COMPACT_ATOMS: atom_id res chain seq x y z
N MET A 1 -17.16 -8.05 2.47
CA MET A 1 -16.29 -7.20 1.64
C MET A 1 -15.05 -6.95 2.46
N THR A 2 -13.90 -7.40 1.96
CA THR A 2 -12.62 -7.31 2.65
C THR A 2 -11.99 -5.95 2.36
N LYS A 3 -11.58 -5.21 3.39
CA LYS A 3 -10.83 -3.95 3.21
C LYS A 3 -9.34 -4.22 3.10
N ILE A 4 -8.71 -3.55 2.16
CA ILE A 4 -7.25 -3.53 2.00
C ILE A 4 -6.82 -2.07 1.98
N PHE A 5 -5.86 -1.75 2.84
CA PHE A 5 -5.23 -0.45 2.92
C PHE A 5 -3.90 -0.52 2.20
N PHE A 6 -3.59 0.48 1.38
CA PHE A 6 -2.35 0.49 0.62
C PHE A 6 -1.79 1.90 0.44
N ASP A 7 -0.50 1.94 0.16
CA ASP A 7 0.26 3.14 -0.15
C ASP A 7 1.35 2.77 -1.17
N THR A 8 1.87 3.77 -1.88
CA THR A 8 2.95 3.61 -2.85
C THR A 8 4.01 4.69 -2.71
N GLU A 9 5.26 4.30 -2.97
CA GLU A 9 6.35 5.24 -3.20
C GLU A 9 6.68 5.26 -4.68
N PHE A 10 6.94 6.45 -5.24
CA PHE A 10 7.15 6.64 -6.67
C PHE A 10 8.07 7.82 -6.97
N THR A 11 8.56 7.89 -8.21
CA THR A 11 9.63 8.82 -8.61
C THR A 11 9.24 10.31 -8.69
N GLY A 12 7.97 10.64 -8.46
CA GLY A 12 7.54 12.03 -8.25
C GLY A 12 6.09 12.33 -8.61
N LEU A 13 5.65 13.56 -8.29
CA LEU A 13 4.32 14.08 -8.61
C LEU A 13 4.25 14.65 -10.03
N HIS A 14 4.41 13.77 -11.01
CA HIS A 14 4.29 14.11 -12.42
C HIS A 14 3.73 12.94 -13.23
N LYS A 15 3.20 13.25 -14.42
CA LYS A 15 2.45 12.29 -15.26
C LYS A 15 3.18 10.97 -15.54
N ASN A 16 4.49 10.99 -15.78
CA ASN A 16 5.28 9.81 -16.18
C ASN A 16 6.06 9.20 -15.01
N THR A 17 5.55 9.36 -13.78
CA THR A 17 6.17 8.77 -12.59
C THR A 17 6.12 7.25 -12.65
N THR A 18 7.07 6.61 -11.98
CA THR A 18 7.24 5.16 -11.95
C THR A 18 7.19 4.67 -10.52
N LEU A 19 6.53 3.52 -10.33
CA LEU A 19 6.33 2.91 -9.02
C LEU A 19 7.66 2.36 -8.50
N MET A 20 8.04 2.74 -7.28
CA MET A 20 9.26 2.30 -6.62
C MET A 20 8.98 1.24 -5.55
N SER A 21 7.92 1.42 -4.76
CA SER A 21 7.48 0.40 -3.81
C SER A 21 5.97 0.47 -3.56
N ILE A 22 5.40 -0.64 -3.10
CA ILE A 22 3.98 -0.73 -2.72
C ILE A 22 3.84 -1.53 -1.43
N GLY A 23 3.02 -1.04 -0.52
CA GLY A 23 2.67 -1.72 0.72
C GLY A 23 1.18 -1.91 0.83
N LEU A 24 0.75 -3.10 1.24
CA LEU A 24 -0.65 -3.43 1.47
C LEU A 24 -0.82 -4.15 2.80
N ILE A 25 -1.94 -3.86 3.47
CA ILE A 25 -2.42 -4.62 4.61
C ILE A 25 -3.92 -4.81 4.52
N ASP A 26 -4.41 -6.03 4.76
CA ASP A 26 -5.86 -6.25 4.88
C ASP A 26 -6.39 -6.00 6.29
N GLU A 27 -7.71 -5.97 6.44
CA GLU A 27 -8.33 -5.76 7.75
C GLU A 27 -7.95 -6.81 8.80
N PHE A 28 -7.55 -8.01 8.38
CA PHE A 28 -7.16 -9.12 9.26
C PHE A 28 -5.69 -9.08 9.69
N GLY A 29 -4.83 -8.36 8.98
CA GLY A 29 -3.43 -8.17 9.33
C GLY A 29 -2.44 -8.83 8.37
N ASP A 30 -2.90 -9.52 7.32
CA ASP A 30 -2.00 -10.03 6.28
C ASP A 30 -1.40 -8.85 5.51
N THR A 31 -0.10 -8.93 5.24
CA THR A 31 0.66 -7.86 4.58
C THR A 31 1.31 -8.33 3.28
N PHE A 32 1.45 -7.39 2.36
CA PHE A 32 2.25 -7.52 1.15
C PHE A 32 3.11 -6.28 1.00
N TYR A 33 4.41 -6.46 0.77
CA TYR A 33 5.33 -5.37 0.49
C TYR A 33 6.19 -5.72 -0.72
N ALA A 34 6.33 -4.78 -1.64
CA ALA A 34 7.19 -4.96 -2.79
C ALA A 34 8.04 -3.73 -3.09
N GLU A 35 9.28 -3.97 -3.51
CA GLU A 35 10.19 -2.97 -4.06
C GLU A 35 10.48 -3.30 -5.51
N LEU A 36 10.25 -2.36 -6.42
CA LEU A 36 10.45 -2.58 -7.85
C LEU A 36 11.92 -2.35 -8.20
N THR A 37 12.45 -3.18 -9.11
CA THR A 37 13.84 -3.06 -9.60
C THR A 37 13.95 -2.42 -10.98
N ASP A 38 12.82 -2.03 -11.57
CA ASP A 38 12.70 -1.53 -12.94
C ASP A 38 11.96 -0.17 -13.03
N TYR A 39 11.96 0.61 -11.95
CA TYR A 39 11.56 2.02 -11.98
C TYR A 39 12.58 2.87 -12.77
N ASP A 40 12.15 4.04 -13.24
CA ASP A 40 13.01 4.92 -14.03
C ASP A 40 14.02 5.67 -13.14
N GLU A 41 15.22 5.11 -13.02
CA GLU A 41 16.31 5.70 -12.22
C GLU A 41 16.68 7.13 -12.64
N SER A 42 16.40 7.53 -13.88
CA SER A 42 16.70 8.90 -14.34
C SER A 42 15.84 9.96 -13.66
N GLN A 43 14.73 9.54 -13.03
CA GLN A 43 13.81 10.39 -12.28
C GLN A 43 14.18 10.50 -10.79
N VAL A 44 15.16 9.71 -10.32
CA VAL A 44 15.55 9.65 -8.91
C VAL A 44 16.46 10.84 -8.54
N ASN A 45 15.89 11.76 -7.75
CA ASN A 45 16.61 12.88 -7.14
C ASN A 45 17.19 12.53 -5.75
N GLU A 46 17.94 13.46 -5.16
CA GLU A 46 18.58 13.25 -3.84
C GLU A 46 17.56 12.99 -2.74
N TRP A 47 16.42 13.70 -2.76
CA TRP A 47 15.37 13.52 -1.77
C TRP A 47 14.83 12.09 -1.77
N LEU A 48 14.60 11.51 -2.96
CA LEU A 48 14.16 10.11 -3.10
C LEU A 48 15.22 9.11 -2.61
N ARG A 49 16.51 9.39 -2.83
CA ARG A 49 17.60 8.53 -2.33
C ARG A 49 17.60 8.50 -0.81
N GLU A 50 17.53 9.67 -0.18
CA GLU A 50 17.65 9.84 1.27
C GLU A 50 16.38 9.42 2.02
N ASN A 51 15.20 9.61 1.44
CA ASN A 51 13.92 9.44 2.15
C ASN A 51 13.14 8.22 1.70
N VAL A 52 13.33 7.68 0.49
CA VAL A 52 12.58 6.51 0.02
C VAL A 52 13.49 5.29 -0.10
N ILE A 53 14.54 5.39 -0.92
CA ILE A 53 15.43 4.26 -1.20
C ILE A 53 16.20 3.83 0.06
N ALA A 54 16.63 4.78 0.90
CA ALA A 54 17.28 4.46 2.17
C ALA A 54 16.38 3.68 3.16
N ASN A 55 15.05 3.70 2.95
CA ASN A 55 14.05 3.02 3.77
C ASN A 55 13.54 1.71 3.14
N PHE A 56 14.12 1.28 2.02
CA PHE A 56 13.91 -0.05 1.47
C PHE A 56 14.40 -1.13 2.44
N ARG A 57 13.61 -2.18 2.60
CA ARG A 57 13.85 -3.31 3.51
C ARG A 57 14.69 -4.39 2.87
N LEU A 58 14.69 -4.46 1.54
CA LEU A 58 15.37 -5.51 0.78
C LEU A 58 16.61 -4.95 0.09
N ASN A 59 17.63 -5.79 -0.03
CA ASN A 59 18.85 -5.44 -0.77
C ASN A 59 18.94 -6.20 -2.10
N ASP A 60 19.88 -5.82 -2.94
CA ASP A 60 20.03 -6.39 -4.29
C ASP A 60 20.33 -7.89 -4.30
N GLN A 61 20.88 -8.46 -3.23
CA GLN A 61 21.09 -9.92 -3.13
C GLN A 61 19.78 -10.69 -3.00
N GLN A 62 18.70 -10.01 -2.63
CA GLN A 62 17.36 -10.54 -2.45
C GLN A 62 16.45 -10.27 -3.65
N ALA A 63 16.97 -9.67 -4.73
CA ALA A 63 16.20 -9.45 -5.95
C ALA A 63 15.75 -10.80 -6.55
N GLY A 64 14.47 -10.88 -6.92
CA GLY A 64 13.79 -12.10 -7.38
C GLY A 64 13.49 -13.12 -6.28
N GLN A 65 13.81 -12.84 -5.02
CA GLN A 65 13.49 -13.71 -3.89
C GLN A 65 12.14 -13.33 -3.27
N PHE A 66 11.33 -14.35 -3.01
CA PHE A 66 10.01 -14.23 -2.42
C PHE A 66 10.06 -14.71 -0.97
N PHE A 67 9.77 -13.82 -0.03
CA PHE A 67 9.77 -14.12 1.39
C PHE A 67 8.33 -14.16 1.90
N VAL A 68 7.97 -15.26 2.55
CA VAL A 68 6.73 -15.37 3.31
C VAL A 68 7.09 -15.70 4.74
N GLU A 69 6.86 -14.73 5.61
CA GLU A 69 6.99 -14.91 7.05
C GLU A 69 5.60 -15.15 7.64
N GLN A 70 5.53 -16.13 8.55
CA GLN A 70 4.33 -16.42 9.33
C GLN A 70 4.72 -16.38 10.80
N ASP A 71 4.09 -15.49 11.57
CA ASP A 71 4.26 -15.46 13.02
C ASP A 71 3.63 -16.73 13.61
N GLU A 72 4.36 -17.51 14.42
CA GLU A 72 3.80 -18.72 15.05
C GLU A 72 2.66 -18.39 16.02
N LEU A 73 2.60 -17.16 16.53
CA LEU A 73 1.57 -16.67 17.46
C LEU A 73 0.41 -15.95 16.76
N SER A 74 0.57 -15.56 15.49
CA SER A 74 -0.47 -14.86 14.72
C SER A 74 -0.82 -15.63 13.45
N LEU A 75 -2.09 -15.70 13.09
CA LEU A 75 -2.47 -16.28 11.79
C LEU A 75 -2.11 -15.38 10.59
N CYS A 76 -1.54 -14.19 10.84
CA CYS A 76 -1.20 -13.22 9.81
C CYS A 76 0.09 -13.62 9.08
N LYS A 77 0.09 -13.41 7.77
CA LYS A 77 1.22 -13.66 6.89
C LYS A 77 1.80 -12.34 6.39
N ALA A 78 3.12 -12.25 6.37
CA ALA A 78 3.84 -11.16 5.73
C ALA A 78 4.50 -11.67 4.45
N THR A 79 4.09 -11.12 3.32
CA THR A 79 4.69 -11.40 2.01
C THR A 79 5.57 -10.23 1.59
N THR A 80 6.80 -10.48 1.17
CA THR A 80 7.75 -9.45 0.79
C THR A 80 8.57 -9.88 -0.44
N ILE A 81 8.74 -8.98 -1.42
CA ILE A 81 9.46 -9.24 -2.68
C ILE A 81 10.20 -8.00 -3.20
N ARG A 82 11.42 -8.19 -3.75
CA ARG A 82 12.12 -7.16 -4.55
C ARG A 82 12.28 -7.70 -5.95
N ALA A 83 11.61 -7.14 -6.95
CA ALA A 83 11.56 -7.75 -8.28
C ALA A 83 11.11 -6.77 -9.36
N THR A 84 11.07 -7.23 -10.62
CA THR A 84 10.50 -6.44 -11.73
C THR A 84 9.00 -6.24 -11.55
N LYS A 85 8.43 -5.22 -12.21
CA LYS A 85 6.99 -4.94 -12.23
C LYS A 85 6.15 -6.18 -12.56
N ASN A 86 6.58 -6.99 -13.53
CA ASN A 86 5.87 -8.21 -13.94
C ASN A 86 5.85 -9.30 -12.85
N GLU A 87 6.97 -9.48 -12.15
CA GLU A 87 7.08 -10.44 -11.05
C GLU A 87 6.26 -9.98 -9.84
N VAL A 88 6.30 -8.67 -9.52
CA VAL A 88 5.47 -8.06 -8.48
C VAL A 88 3.98 -8.19 -8.81
N ASN A 89 3.57 -7.95 -10.06
CA ASN A 89 2.18 -8.19 -10.52
C ASN A 89 1.74 -9.62 -10.22
N THR A 90 2.55 -10.61 -10.63
CA THR A 90 2.24 -12.03 -10.43
C THR A 90 2.09 -12.36 -8.94
N ALA A 91 3.04 -11.91 -8.12
CA ALA A 91 3.03 -12.11 -6.68
C ALA A 91 1.81 -11.46 -6.01
N LEU A 92 1.46 -10.23 -6.41
CA LEU A 92 0.34 -9.49 -5.86
C LEU A 92 -1.01 -10.14 -6.23
N ILE A 93 -1.16 -10.66 -7.46
CA ILE A 93 -2.36 -11.41 -7.86
C ILE A 93 -2.54 -12.65 -6.98
N LEU A 94 -1.47 -13.41 -6.74
CA LEU A 94 -1.51 -14.60 -5.88
C LEU A 94 -1.88 -14.24 -4.43
N TRP A 95 -1.30 -13.17 -3.90
CA TRP A 95 -1.62 -12.68 -2.57
C TRP A 95 -3.11 -12.27 -2.49
N LEU A 96 -3.60 -11.46 -3.43
CA LEU A 96 -5.01 -11.02 -3.50
C LEU A 96 -6.00 -12.17 -3.68
N ALA A 97 -5.59 -13.28 -4.31
CA ALA A 97 -6.42 -14.45 -4.55
C ALA A 97 -6.60 -15.36 -3.33
N ASN A 98 -5.88 -15.14 -2.22
CA ASN A 98 -5.92 -15.99 -1.03
C ASN A 98 -7.31 -16.01 -0.35
N GLN A 99 -8.15 -16.98 -0.73
CA GLN A 99 -9.53 -17.14 -0.24
C GLN A 99 -9.64 -17.66 1.20
N GLU A 100 -8.57 -18.25 1.75
CA GLU A 100 -8.55 -18.66 3.17
C GLU A 100 -8.67 -17.45 4.09
N VAL A 101 -8.14 -16.30 3.64
CA VAL A 101 -8.12 -15.04 4.39
C VAL A 101 -9.20 -14.08 3.89
N ARG A 102 -9.32 -13.89 2.57
CA ARG A 102 -10.18 -12.86 1.97
C ARG A 102 -11.44 -13.46 1.37
N LYS A 103 -12.56 -13.35 2.08
CA LYS A 103 -13.86 -13.87 1.63
C LYS A 103 -14.69 -12.78 0.96
N GLY A 104 -14.93 -12.93 -0.34
CA GLY A 104 -15.79 -12.06 -1.13
C GLY A 104 -15.08 -10.82 -1.70
N PRO A 105 -15.84 -9.79 -2.14
CA PRO A 105 -15.27 -8.62 -2.82
C PRO A 105 -14.28 -7.85 -1.94
N ILE A 106 -13.26 -7.27 -2.57
CA ILE A 106 -12.20 -6.45 -1.98
C ILE A 106 -12.49 -4.97 -2.24
N GLN A 107 -12.32 -4.15 -1.21
CA GLN A 107 -12.38 -2.70 -1.29
C GLN A 107 -11.02 -2.12 -0.92
N MET A 108 -10.46 -1.32 -1.82
CA MET A 108 -9.14 -0.68 -1.65
C MET A 108 -9.30 0.68 -0.97
N TRP A 109 -8.45 0.97 0.01
CA TRP A 109 -8.41 2.21 0.77
C TRP A 109 -6.99 2.79 0.78
N SER A 110 -6.86 4.09 0.60
CA SER A 110 -5.57 4.80 0.66
C SER A 110 -5.79 6.25 1.15
N ASP A 111 -4.76 7.09 1.11
CA ASP A 111 -4.74 8.47 1.61
C ASP A 111 -4.21 9.41 0.53
N CYS A 112 -5.05 10.36 0.07
CA CYS A 112 -4.72 11.22 -1.08
C CYS A 112 -4.36 10.41 -2.35
N LEU A 113 -5.12 9.34 -2.61
CA LEU A 113 -4.72 8.18 -3.43
C LEU A 113 -4.54 8.39 -4.94
N ALA A 114 -4.62 9.61 -5.46
CA ALA A 114 -4.79 9.84 -6.89
C ALA A 114 -3.66 9.22 -7.72
N TYR A 115 -2.41 9.36 -7.26
CA TYR A 115 -1.25 8.75 -7.89
C TYR A 115 -1.15 7.26 -7.56
N ASP A 116 -1.36 6.88 -6.31
CA ASP A 116 -1.33 5.49 -5.84
C ASP A 116 -2.26 4.60 -6.64
N TRP A 117 -3.47 5.08 -6.93
CA TRP A 117 -4.43 4.31 -7.69
C TRP A 117 -4.06 4.18 -9.17
N VAL A 118 -3.52 5.23 -9.78
CA VAL A 118 -3.02 5.15 -11.17
C VAL A 118 -1.89 4.13 -11.25
N LEU A 119 -0.94 4.18 -10.31
CA LEU A 119 0.19 3.26 -10.26
C LEU A 119 -0.21 1.83 -9.88
N PHE A 120 -1.20 1.66 -9.01
CA PHE A 120 -1.78 0.36 -8.70
C PHE A 120 -2.45 -0.26 -9.94
N ASN A 121 -3.22 0.52 -10.69
CA ASN A 121 -3.80 0.04 -11.94
C ASN A 121 -2.72 -0.27 -12.99
N ASP A 122 -1.70 0.58 -13.13
CA ASP A 122 -0.56 0.32 -14.02
C ASP A 122 0.20 -0.95 -13.65
N LEU A 123 0.32 -1.25 -12.34
CA LEU A 123 0.92 -2.49 -11.85
C LEU A 123 0.04 -3.71 -12.11
N LEU A 124 -1.28 -3.63 -11.86
CA LEU A 124 -2.13 -4.82 -11.69
C LEU A 124 -3.12 -5.07 -12.84
N ALA A 125 -3.61 -4.02 -13.51
CA ALA A 125 -4.72 -4.13 -14.44
C ALA A 125 -4.29 -4.64 -15.82
N ASP A 126 -5.19 -5.39 -16.48
CA ASP A 126 -5.09 -5.66 -17.90
C ASP A 126 -5.70 -4.48 -18.69
N TYR A 127 -4.95 -3.97 -19.68
CA TYR A 127 -5.37 -2.87 -20.54
C TYR A 127 -5.66 -3.28 -21.99
N THR A 128 -5.69 -4.58 -22.31
CA THR A 128 -5.97 -5.09 -23.66
C THR A 128 -7.25 -4.52 -24.28
N ASN A 129 -8.25 -4.20 -23.45
CA ASN A 129 -9.53 -3.62 -23.87
C ASN A 129 -9.58 -2.08 -23.87
N GLY A 130 -8.44 -1.41 -23.63
CA GLY A 130 -8.34 0.06 -23.66
C GLY A 130 -8.78 0.79 -22.38
N TYR A 131 -9.10 0.06 -21.31
CA TYR A 131 -9.40 0.56 -19.96
C TYR A 131 -8.85 -0.43 -18.92
N PRO A 132 -8.56 0.01 -17.67
CA PRO A 132 -8.01 -0.88 -16.66
C PRO A 132 -9.03 -1.95 -16.26
N GLN A 133 -8.70 -3.22 -16.50
CA GLN A 133 -9.46 -4.37 -16.05
C GLN A 133 -8.72 -5.04 -14.87
N LEU A 134 -9.20 -4.75 -13.66
CA LEU A 134 -8.70 -5.37 -12.42
C LEU A 134 -9.24 -6.80 -12.22
N PRO A 135 -8.59 -7.63 -11.39
CA PRO A 135 -9.15 -8.91 -10.94
C PRO A 135 -10.57 -8.75 -10.41
N ALA A 136 -11.47 -9.67 -10.77
CA ALA A 136 -12.91 -9.55 -10.54
C ALA A 136 -13.31 -9.40 -9.05
N GLN A 137 -12.46 -9.84 -8.12
CA GLN A 137 -12.71 -9.64 -6.71
C GLN A 137 -12.50 -8.19 -6.25
N ILE A 138 -11.75 -7.34 -6.98
CA ILE A 138 -11.46 -5.96 -6.59
C ILE A 138 -12.55 -5.03 -7.08
N HIS A 139 -13.14 -4.26 -6.17
CA HIS A 139 -14.05 -3.20 -6.53
C HIS A 139 -13.30 -2.07 -7.24
N TYR A 140 -13.74 -1.68 -8.44
CA TYR A 140 -13.04 -0.71 -9.29
C TYR A 140 -13.04 0.73 -8.74
N ILE A 141 -13.93 1.05 -7.80
CA ILE A 141 -13.94 2.34 -7.10
C ILE A 141 -13.10 2.18 -5.83
N PRO A 142 -11.91 2.81 -5.76
CA PRO A 142 -11.12 2.88 -4.53
C PRO A 142 -11.73 3.90 -3.56
N MET A 143 -11.33 3.83 -2.30
CA MET A 143 -11.76 4.74 -1.24
C MET A 143 -10.58 5.54 -0.70
N ASP A 144 -10.85 6.80 -0.35
CA ASP A 144 -9.87 7.73 0.19
C ASP A 144 -10.23 8.07 1.64
N ILE A 145 -9.24 8.06 2.55
CA ILE A 145 -9.45 8.54 3.91
C ILE A 145 -9.45 10.06 4.01
N CYS A 146 -8.84 10.81 3.07
CA CYS A 146 -8.82 12.28 3.09
C CYS A 146 -10.22 12.91 3.14
N PRO A 147 -11.17 12.57 2.24
CA PRO A 147 -12.56 13.03 2.34
C PRO A 147 -13.25 12.52 3.61
N LEU A 148 -12.88 11.33 4.12
CA LEU A 148 -13.43 10.80 5.36
C LEU A 148 -13.03 11.66 6.57
N PHE A 149 -11.79 12.17 6.61
CA PHE A 149 -11.36 13.15 7.62
C PHE A 149 -12.26 14.38 7.61
N GLU A 150 -12.47 15.00 6.44
CA GLU A 150 -13.34 16.16 6.30
C GLU A 150 -14.77 15.87 6.75
N MET A 151 -15.33 14.74 6.32
CA MET A 151 -16.69 14.30 6.68
C MET A 151 -16.86 14.05 8.18
N LYS A 152 -15.78 13.71 8.88
CA LYS A 152 -15.75 13.49 10.33
C LYS A 152 -15.43 14.76 11.13
N GLY A 153 -15.23 15.90 10.46
CA GLY A 153 -14.88 17.16 11.12
C GLY A 153 -13.45 17.20 11.66
N VAL A 154 -12.59 16.29 11.20
CA VAL A 154 -11.17 16.25 11.57
C VAL A 154 -10.37 16.98 10.51
N ASN A 155 -9.40 17.80 10.93
CA ASN A 155 -8.51 18.50 10.00
C ASN A 155 -7.78 17.49 9.08
N PRO A 156 -8.01 17.51 7.75
CA PRO A 156 -7.35 16.59 6.82
C PRO A 156 -5.85 16.87 6.64
N ASP A 157 -5.29 17.93 7.25
CA ASP A 157 -3.84 18.20 7.26
C ASP A 157 -3.14 17.69 8.54
N ILE A 158 -3.88 17.06 9.48
CA ILE A 158 -3.25 16.46 10.66
C ILE A 158 -2.25 15.38 10.26
N SER A 159 -1.13 15.29 10.98
CA SER A 159 -0.19 14.18 10.78
C SER A 159 -0.89 12.85 10.99
N ARG A 160 -0.80 11.95 10.00
CA ARG A 160 -1.40 10.60 10.07
C ARG A 160 -0.78 9.79 11.21
N GLU A 161 0.53 9.91 11.39
CA GLU A 161 1.25 9.27 12.49
C GLU A 161 0.75 9.78 13.84
N GLU A 162 0.57 11.10 13.99
CA GLU A 162 0.03 11.70 15.22
C GLU A 162 -1.41 11.27 15.47
N TYR A 163 -2.24 11.33 14.42
CA TYR A 163 -3.66 11.02 14.53
C TYR A 163 -3.90 9.53 14.81
N SER A 164 -3.20 8.62 14.14
CA SER A 164 -3.33 7.17 14.37
C SER A 164 -3.09 6.78 15.83
N GLY A 165 -2.27 7.57 16.56
CA GLY A 165 -1.90 7.29 17.95
C GLY A 165 -1.01 6.03 18.09
N ARG A 166 -0.47 5.51 16.98
CA ARG A 166 0.38 4.33 16.98
C ARG A 166 1.70 4.64 17.68
N LYS A 167 2.05 3.86 18.71
CA LYS A 167 3.30 4.09 19.46
C LYS A 167 4.52 3.74 18.61
N ALA A 168 5.59 4.50 18.81
CA ALA A 168 6.90 4.31 18.18
C ALA A 168 7.40 2.85 18.16
N SER A 169 7.12 2.10 19.23
CA SER A 169 7.55 0.72 19.41
C SER A 169 6.80 -0.32 18.57
N TYR A 170 5.68 0.04 17.94
CA TYR A 170 4.87 -0.85 17.10
C TYR A 170 5.09 -0.61 15.60
N TRP A 171 6.02 0.28 15.24
CA TRP A 171 6.41 0.51 13.85
C TRP A 171 7.33 -0.62 13.40
N THR A 172 6.90 -1.34 12.36
CA THR A 172 7.82 -2.13 11.56
C THR A 172 8.23 -1.27 10.37
N GLY A 173 9.43 -0.68 10.42
CA GLY A 173 9.95 0.21 9.38
C GLY A 173 9.94 1.69 9.76
N SER A 174 10.49 2.51 8.87
CA SER A 174 10.57 3.97 8.94
C SER A 174 9.52 4.63 8.06
N LYS A 175 9.22 5.91 8.33
CA LYS A 175 8.39 6.77 7.47
C LYS A 175 8.91 6.76 6.03
N HIS A 176 8.01 6.91 5.04
CA HIS A 176 8.31 6.77 3.60
C HIS A 176 8.69 5.33 3.21
N ASN A 177 8.01 4.40 3.86
CA ASN A 177 8.02 3.00 3.52
C ASN A 177 6.56 2.62 3.31
N ALA A 178 6.20 2.29 2.07
CA ALA A 178 4.80 2.10 1.69
C ALA A 178 4.01 1.14 2.60
N LEU A 179 4.65 0.12 3.21
CA LEU A 179 3.93 -0.76 4.15
C LEU A 179 3.63 -0.06 5.49
N HIS A 180 4.56 0.74 6.00
CA HIS A 180 4.36 1.58 7.19
C HIS A 180 3.23 2.58 6.98
N ASP A 181 3.20 3.22 5.81
CA ASP A 181 2.17 4.19 5.48
C ASP A 181 0.80 3.49 5.32
N ALA A 182 0.72 2.35 4.63
CA ALA A 182 -0.51 1.52 4.58
C ALA A 182 -1.03 1.10 5.97
N LEU A 183 -0.13 0.73 6.88
CA LEU A 183 -0.44 0.43 8.28
C LEU A 183 -1.03 1.64 9.01
N THR A 184 -0.48 2.83 8.77
CA THR A 184 -0.96 4.09 9.34
C THR A 184 -2.34 4.46 8.80
N ILE A 185 -2.57 4.30 7.49
CA ILE A 185 -3.86 4.53 6.83
C ILE A 185 -4.95 3.64 7.47
N LYS A 186 -4.64 2.36 7.70
CA LYS A 186 -5.56 1.43 8.39
C LYS A 186 -5.96 1.93 9.77
N ASP A 187 -4.99 2.35 10.59
CA ASP A 187 -5.25 2.84 11.94
C ASP A 187 -6.08 4.14 11.92
N CYS A 188 -5.73 5.08 11.05
CA CYS A 188 -6.49 6.31 10.84
C CYS A 188 -7.94 6.02 10.45
N TYR A 189 -8.16 5.11 9.50
CA TYR A 189 -9.49 4.69 9.08
C TYR A 189 -10.31 4.18 10.27
N TYR A 190 -9.78 3.21 11.04
CA TYR A 190 -10.54 2.65 12.15
C TYR A 190 -10.80 3.65 13.28
N LYS A 191 -9.86 4.59 13.50
CA LYS A 191 -10.09 5.70 14.44
C LYS A 191 -11.21 6.61 13.97
N LEU A 192 -11.20 7.07 12.71
CA LEU A 192 -12.25 7.90 12.12
C LEU A 192 -13.62 7.24 12.16
N GLN A 193 -13.69 5.92 11.95
CA GLN A 193 -14.96 5.18 12.02
C GLN A 193 -15.57 5.20 13.43
N ASN A 194 -14.74 5.25 14.47
CA ASN A 194 -15.16 5.30 15.87
C ASN A 194 -15.44 6.73 16.37
N GLU A 195 -15.14 7.77 15.57
CA GLU A 195 -15.45 9.15 15.91
C GLU A 195 -16.89 9.50 15.53
N ASP A 196 -17.63 10.07 16.48
CA ASP A 196 -18.94 10.65 16.22
C ASP A 196 -18.79 11.99 15.49
N PRO A 197 -19.54 12.27 14.42
CA PRO A 197 -19.46 13.53 13.68
C PRO A 197 -19.86 14.79 14.49
N THR A 198 -20.30 14.61 15.74
CA THR A 198 -20.99 15.62 16.55
C THR A 198 -20.40 15.80 17.95
N ALA A 199 -19.16 15.37 18.21
CA ALA A 199 -18.46 15.65 19.46
C ALA A 199 -17.86 17.06 19.47
#